data_AF-B0LLV0-F1
#
_entry.id   AF-B0LLV0-F1
#
_cell.length_a   1.000
_cell.length_b   1.000
_cell.length_c   1.000
_cell.angle_alpha   90.00
_cell.angle_beta   90.00
_cell.angle_gamma   90.00
#
_symmetry.space_group_name_H-M   'P 1'
#
loop_
_entity.id
_entity.type
_entity.pdbx_description
1 polymer ?
#
loop_
_entity_poly.entity_id
_entity_poly.type
_entity_poly.pdbx_seq_one_letter_code
_entity_poly.pdbx_strand_id
1 'polypeptide(L)'
;IPETYAFFDTVEKHYGIHIEYVFPDSVEVQALVRNKGLFSFYEDGHQECCRIRKVRPLRKALKGLRAWITGQRKDQSPGTRAEIPVVQVDPTFEGMDSGVGSLVKWNPVANVDSMDIWNFLRAMNVPVNSLHSQGYVSIGCEPCTRPVLPGQHEREGRWWWEDS
;
A
#
# COMPACT_ATOMS: atom_id res chain seq x y z
N ILE A 1 2.01 10.43 -9.20
CA ILE A 1 2.01 9.43 -10.29
C ILE A 1 0.57 9.32 -10.76
N PRO A 2 0.15 10.20 -11.69
CA PRO A 2 -1.18 10.18 -12.30
C PRO A 2 -1.61 8.79 -12.81
N GLU A 3 -0.64 7.97 -13.21
CA GLU A 3 -0.79 6.59 -13.70
C GLU A 3 -1.55 5.70 -12.71
N THR A 4 -1.37 5.89 -11.40
CA THR A 4 -2.13 5.12 -10.39
C THR A 4 -3.61 5.48 -10.38
N TYR A 5 -3.96 6.76 -10.63
CA TYR A 5 -5.36 7.16 -10.76
C TYR A 5 -5.98 6.64 -12.06
N ALA A 6 -5.25 6.73 -13.18
CA ALA A 6 -5.69 6.13 -14.44
C ALA A 6 -5.87 4.61 -14.33
N PHE A 7 -5.03 3.95 -13.53
CA PHE A 7 -5.16 2.53 -13.27
C PHE A 7 -6.40 2.17 -12.44
N PHE A 8 -6.79 2.99 -11.45
CA PHE A 8 -8.05 2.77 -10.72
C PHE A 8 -9.25 2.81 -11.67
N ASP A 9 -9.33 3.81 -12.55
CA ASP A 9 -10.38 3.89 -13.57
C ASP A 9 -10.37 2.67 -14.52
N THR A 10 -9.18 2.19 -14.88
CA THR A 10 -9.02 0.96 -15.68
C THR A 10 -9.58 -0.27 -14.95
N VAL A 11 -9.29 -0.42 -13.66
CA VAL A 11 -9.76 -1.55 -12.83
C VAL A 11 -11.27 -1.50 -12.66
N GLU A 12 -11.85 -0.32 -12.35
CA GLU A 12 -13.31 -0.15 -12.23
C GLU A 12 -14.02 -0.57 -13.52
N LYS A 13 -13.54 -0.09 -14.68
CA LYS A 13 -14.11 -0.43 -15.99
C LYS A 13 -13.93 -1.91 -16.36
N HIS A 14 -12.76 -2.48 -16.08
CA HIS A 14 -12.45 -3.86 -16.44
C HIS A 14 -13.29 -4.87 -15.65
N TYR A 15 -13.49 -4.63 -14.34
CA TYR A 15 -14.22 -5.56 -13.47
C TYR A 15 -15.68 -5.17 -13.23
N GLY A 16 -16.13 -4.01 -13.71
CA GLY A 16 -17.49 -3.52 -13.48
C GLY A 16 -17.75 -3.24 -11.99
N ILE A 17 -16.75 -2.74 -11.27
CA ILE A 17 -16.81 -2.44 -9.84
C ILE A 17 -16.72 -0.94 -9.60
N HIS A 18 -17.18 -0.52 -8.42
CA HIS A 18 -16.94 0.82 -7.90
C HIS A 18 -16.00 0.75 -6.69
N ILE A 19 -14.85 1.41 -6.80
CA ILE A 19 -13.85 1.50 -5.75
C ILE A 19 -14.27 2.59 -4.78
N GLU A 20 -14.29 2.25 -3.48
CA GLU A 20 -14.46 3.26 -2.43
C GLU A 20 -13.15 4.03 -2.24
N TYR A 21 -13.09 5.26 -2.77
CA TYR A 21 -11.93 6.13 -2.62
C TYR A 21 -11.93 6.80 -1.24
N VAL A 22 -10.86 6.57 -0.48
CA VAL A 22 -10.68 7.15 0.86
C VAL A 22 -9.62 8.25 0.81
N PHE A 23 -10.01 9.45 1.27
CA PHE A 23 -9.14 10.63 1.28
C PHE A 23 -8.74 11.03 2.71
N PRO A 24 -7.59 11.69 2.88
CA PRO A 24 -7.15 12.15 4.18
C PRO A 24 -7.95 13.33 4.72
N ASP A 25 -7.92 13.48 6.03
CA ASP A 25 -8.51 14.61 6.73
C ASP A 25 -7.79 15.90 6.35
N SER A 26 -8.52 16.85 5.76
CA SER A 26 -7.92 18.07 5.22
C SER A 26 -7.33 18.96 6.30
N VAL A 27 -7.90 18.98 7.51
CA VAL A 27 -7.40 19.78 8.63
C VAL A 27 -6.04 19.25 9.08
N GLU A 28 -5.91 17.93 9.22
CA GLU A 28 -4.64 17.30 9.60
C GLU A 28 -3.56 17.49 8.52
N VAL A 29 -3.93 17.36 7.25
CA VAL A 29 -3.00 17.57 6.14
C VAL A 29 -2.54 19.02 6.06
N GLN A 30 -3.44 19.99 6.23
CA GLN A 30 -3.08 21.41 6.24
C GLN A 30 -2.15 21.75 7.40
N ALA A 31 -2.41 21.21 8.59
CA ALA A 31 -1.54 21.41 9.74
C ALA A 31 -0.13 20.86 9.50
N LEU A 32 -0.02 19.63 8.96
CA LEU A 32 1.28 19.04 8.60
C LEU A 32 2.03 19.92 7.60
N VAL A 33 1.38 20.29 6.49
CA VAL A 33 2.02 21.02 5.40
C VAL A 33 2.41 22.45 5.80
N ARG A 34 1.59 23.14 6.61
CA ARG A 34 1.91 24.49 7.10
C ARG A 34 3.13 24.51 8.01
N ASN A 35 3.31 23.47 8.81
CA ASN A 35 4.39 23.41 9.80
C ASN A 35 5.69 22.83 9.23
N LYS A 36 5.59 21.84 8.33
CA LYS A 36 6.74 21.04 7.86
C LYS A 36 6.93 21.01 6.34
N GLY A 37 6.09 21.72 5.59
CA GLY A 37 6.12 21.72 4.13
C GLY A 37 5.55 20.46 3.49
N LEU A 38 5.68 20.35 2.16
CA LEU A 38 5.10 19.26 1.36
C LEU A 38 5.94 17.98 1.38
N PHE A 39 7.21 18.07 1.77
CA PHE A 39 8.21 17.01 1.62
C PHE A 39 8.92 16.64 2.92
N SER A 40 8.28 16.90 4.07
CA SER A 40 8.86 16.63 5.40
C SER A 40 9.36 15.20 5.59
N PHE A 41 8.81 14.24 4.85
CA PHE A 41 9.20 12.83 4.90
C PHE A 41 10.63 12.55 4.44
N TYR A 42 11.28 13.44 3.68
CA TYR A 42 12.70 13.29 3.35
C TYR A 42 13.62 13.56 4.54
N GLU A 43 13.17 14.38 5.50
CA GLU A 43 13.96 14.78 6.67
C GLU A 43 13.54 14.01 7.93
N ASP A 44 12.23 13.90 8.15
CA ASP A 44 11.64 13.30 9.36
C ASP A 44 11.33 11.81 9.22
N GLY A 45 11.50 11.25 8.01
CA GLY A 45 10.98 9.93 7.66
C GLY A 45 9.49 9.94 7.30
N HIS A 46 9.06 8.88 6.62
CA HIS A 46 7.73 8.78 6.02
C HIS A 46 6.60 8.56 7.00
N GLN A 47 6.89 8.17 8.25
CA GLN A 47 5.92 7.63 9.18
C GLN A 47 4.82 8.63 9.50
N GLU A 48 5.15 9.90 9.76
CA GLU A 48 4.16 10.93 10.07
C GLU A 48 3.24 11.24 8.89
N CYS A 49 3.83 11.48 7.71
CA CYS A 49 3.08 11.74 6.49
C CYS A 49 2.16 10.55 6.14
N CYS A 50 2.68 9.32 6.22
CA CYS A 50 1.88 8.10 6.01
C CYS A 50 0.80 7.93 7.07
N ARG A 51 1.08 8.26 8.34
CA ARG A 51 0.10 8.16 9.42
C ARG A 51 -1.12 9.05 9.13
N ILE A 52 -0.89 10.28 8.69
CA ILE A 52 -1.95 11.25 8.38
C ILE A 52 -2.62 10.93 7.05
N ARG A 53 -1.85 10.69 5.99
CA ARG A 53 -2.38 10.56 4.62
C ARG A 53 -2.93 9.17 4.28
N LYS A 54 -2.48 8.12 4.97
CA LYS A 54 -2.77 6.71 4.63
C LYS A 54 -3.37 5.94 5.80
N VAL A 55 -2.71 5.91 6.96
CA VAL A 55 -3.09 5.01 8.06
C VAL A 55 -4.36 5.48 8.77
N ARG A 56 -4.47 6.77 9.11
CA ARG A 56 -5.68 7.32 9.76
C ARG A 56 -6.93 7.20 8.88
N PRO A 57 -6.90 7.53 7.58
CA PRO A 57 -8.08 7.36 6.72
C PRO A 57 -8.45 5.89 6.54
N LEU A 58 -7.46 5.01 6.37
CA LEU A 58 -7.68 3.56 6.33
C LEU A 58 -8.37 3.06 7.62
N ARG A 59 -7.92 3.54 8.79
CA ARG A 59 -8.58 3.21 10.07
C ARG A 59 -10.04 3.63 10.13
N LYS A 60 -10.38 4.80 9.59
CA LYS A 60 -11.77 5.27 9.50
C LYS A 60 -12.59 4.36 8.58
N ALA A 61 -12.05 3.99 7.42
CA ALA A 61 -12.74 3.17 6.41
C ALA A 61 -12.97 1.71 6.86
N LEU A 62 -12.04 1.13 7.60
CA LEU A 62 -12.17 -0.25 8.10
C LEU A 62 -13.04 -0.36 9.36
N LYS A 63 -13.46 0.77 9.94
CA LYS A 63 -14.28 0.79 11.16
C LYS A 63 -15.63 0.09 10.90
N GLY A 64 -15.93 -0.93 11.72
CA GLY A 64 -17.17 -1.71 11.61
C GLY A 64 -17.09 -2.91 10.66
N LEU A 65 -15.97 -3.10 9.96
CA LEU A 65 -15.72 -4.31 9.19
C LEU A 65 -15.20 -5.43 10.10
N ARG A 66 -15.50 -6.67 9.72
CA ARG A 66 -15.02 -7.87 10.45
C ARG A 66 -13.74 -8.46 9.84
N ALA A 67 -13.53 -8.24 8.55
CA ALA A 67 -12.35 -8.70 7.86
C ALA A 67 -12.03 -7.84 6.64
N TRP A 68 -10.79 -7.91 6.18
CA TRP A 68 -10.32 -7.28 4.94
C TRP A 68 -9.18 -8.08 4.30
N ILE A 69 -8.96 -7.86 3.01
CA ILE A 69 -7.95 -8.57 2.21
C ILE A 69 -6.88 -7.59 1.77
N THR A 70 -5.61 -7.99 1.82
CA THR A 70 -4.50 -7.24 1.23
C THR A 70 -3.64 -8.13 0.35
N GLY A 71 -2.98 -7.53 -0.64
CA GLY A 71 -2.04 -8.22 -1.53
C GLY A 71 -0.61 -8.30 -0.98
N GLN A 72 -0.41 -8.29 0.34
CA GLN A 72 0.92 -8.41 0.93
C GLN A 72 1.48 -9.81 0.70
N ARG A 73 2.75 -9.87 0.29
CA ARG A 73 3.50 -11.12 0.12
C ARG A 73 4.82 -11.06 0.88
N LYS A 74 5.34 -12.24 1.23
CA LYS A 74 6.57 -12.40 2.01
C LYS A 74 7.82 -11.91 1.26
N ASP A 75 7.87 -12.16 -0.04
CA ASP A 75 8.98 -11.80 -0.92
C ASP A 75 9.14 -10.28 -1.15
N GLN A 76 8.17 -9.46 -0.75
CA GLN A 76 8.17 -8.01 -1.01
C GLN A 76 9.10 -7.19 -0.11
N SER A 77 9.59 -7.78 0.98
CA SER A 77 10.50 -7.11 1.90
C SER A 77 11.24 -8.15 2.74
N PRO A 78 12.56 -8.33 2.53
CA PRO A 78 13.37 -9.34 3.20
C PRO A 78 13.33 -9.25 4.73
N GLY A 79 13.16 -8.05 5.31
CA GLY A 79 13.05 -7.85 6.75
C GLY A 79 11.60 -7.82 7.27
N THR A 80 10.83 -6.81 6.86
CA THR A 80 9.52 -6.52 7.51
C THR A 80 8.37 -7.43 7.12
N ARG A 81 8.52 -8.29 6.10
CA ARG A 81 7.41 -9.07 5.54
C ARG A 81 7.63 -10.58 5.46
N ALA A 82 8.85 -11.06 5.71
CA ALA A 82 9.20 -12.47 5.61
C ALA A 82 8.25 -13.40 6.38
N GLU A 83 7.74 -12.93 7.52
CA GLU A 83 6.87 -13.70 8.42
C GLU A 83 5.38 -13.29 8.34
N ILE A 84 4.93 -12.60 7.28
CA ILE A 84 3.51 -12.22 7.18
C ILE A 84 2.62 -13.48 7.11
N PRO A 85 1.64 -13.64 8.03
CA PRO A 85 0.68 -14.74 7.99
C PRO A 85 -0.32 -14.58 6.85
N VAL A 86 -0.85 -15.71 6.37
CA VAL A 86 -2.00 -15.73 5.45
C VAL A 86 -3.24 -15.12 6.13
N VAL A 87 -3.41 -15.35 7.43
CA VAL A 87 -4.51 -14.80 8.24
C VAL A 87 -3.95 -14.34 9.57
N GLN A 88 -4.31 -13.13 9.98
CA GLN A 88 -3.96 -12.59 11.29
C GLN A 88 -5.06 -11.66 11.80
N VAL A 89 -5.10 -11.44 13.11
CA VAL A 89 -5.78 -10.26 13.63
C VAL A 89 -4.97 -9.03 13.20
N ASP A 90 -5.64 -7.97 12.75
CA ASP A 90 -4.95 -6.78 12.29
C ASP A 90 -4.28 -6.04 13.46
N PRO A 91 -2.93 -5.99 13.52
CA PRO A 91 -2.22 -5.37 14.64
C PRO A 91 -2.47 -3.87 14.72
N THR A 92 -2.94 -3.24 13.62
CA THR A 92 -3.28 -1.82 13.58
C THR A 92 -4.55 -1.49 14.40
N PHE A 93 -5.33 -2.53 14.75
CA PHE A 93 -6.62 -2.48 15.45
C PHE A 93 -6.67 -3.35 16.72
N GLU A 94 -5.57 -4.00 17.11
CA GLU A 94 -5.51 -4.73 18.39
C GLU A 94 -5.65 -3.77 19.59
N GLY A 95 -6.47 -4.14 20.59
CA GLY A 95 -6.57 -3.44 21.87
C GLY A 95 -7.62 -2.32 22.00
N MET A 96 -8.61 -2.21 21.10
CA MET A 96 -9.74 -1.28 21.29
C MET A 96 -11.01 -1.99 21.73
N ASP A 97 -11.32 -1.91 23.03
CA ASP A 97 -12.64 -2.23 23.58
C ASP A 97 -13.67 -1.20 23.10
N SER A 98 -14.47 -1.57 22.09
CA SER A 98 -15.83 -1.06 21.82
C SER A 98 -16.53 -1.90 20.74
N GLY A 99 -16.68 -3.21 20.96
CA GLY A 99 -17.62 -4.07 20.19
C GLY A 99 -17.02 -5.27 19.44
N VAL A 100 -17.91 -6.11 18.91
CA VAL A 100 -17.70 -7.47 18.34
C VAL A 100 -16.50 -7.57 17.38
N GLY A 101 -15.47 -8.30 17.83
CA GLY A 101 -14.47 -9.01 17.02
C GLY A 101 -13.31 -8.16 16.50
N SER A 102 -12.08 -8.54 16.85
CA SER A 102 -10.86 -7.99 16.24
C SER A 102 -10.93 -8.09 14.71
N LEU A 103 -10.52 -7.03 13.99
CA LEU A 103 -10.52 -7.01 12.53
C LEU A 103 -9.58 -8.09 11.98
N VAL A 104 -10.09 -9.04 11.20
CA VAL A 104 -9.25 -10.10 10.62
C VAL A 104 -8.66 -9.64 9.29
N LYS A 105 -7.34 -9.72 9.15
CA LYS A 105 -6.62 -9.41 7.92
C LYS A 105 -6.21 -10.68 7.18
N TRP A 106 -6.59 -10.76 5.92
CA TRP A 106 -6.25 -11.85 5.01
C TRP A 106 -5.20 -11.41 3.98
N ASN A 107 -4.19 -12.24 3.77
CA ASN A 107 -3.15 -12.09 2.75
C ASN A 107 -3.13 -13.35 1.87
N PRO A 108 -4.10 -13.53 0.94
CA PRO A 108 -4.26 -14.79 0.19
C PRO A 108 -3.03 -15.17 -0.63
N VAL A 109 -2.25 -14.17 -1.03
CA VAL A 109 -1.03 -14.31 -1.83
C VAL A 109 0.25 -14.24 -0.99
N ALA A 110 0.16 -14.43 0.34
CA ALA A 110 1.31 -14.25 1.24
C ALA A 110 2.53 -15.11 0.83
N ASN A 111 2.30 -16.34 0.41
CA ASN A 111 3.33 -17.32 0.03
C ASN A 111 3.51 -17.44 -1.50
N VAL A 112 3.04 -16.46 -2.28
CA VAL A 112 3.20 -16.46 -3.74
C VAL A 112 4.34 -15.51 -4.11
N ASP A 113 5.28 -15.98 -4.90
CA ASP A 113 6.42 -15.18 -5.32
C ASP A 113 6.06 -14.22 -6.47
N SER A 114 6.83 -13.15 -6.61
CA SER A 114 6.62 -12.09 -7.60
C SER A 114 6.53 -12.64 -9.02
N MET A 115 7.37 -13.62 -9.35
CA MET A 115 7.38 -14.25 -10.68
C MET A 115 6.04 -14.94 -10.98
N ASP A 116 5.48 -15.66 -10.00
CA ASP A 116 4.21 -16.36 -10.17
C ASP A 116 3.02 -15.40 -10.25
N ILE A 117 3.06 -14.30 -9.49
CA ILE A 117 2.09 -13.20 -9.65
C ILE A 117 2.14 -12.66 -11.08
N TRP A 118 3.33 -12.33 -11.60
CA TRP A 118 3.47 -11.80 -12.95
C TRP A 118 3.06 -12.80 -14.03
N ASN A 119 3.33 -14.09 -13.84
CA ASN A 119 2.87 -15.15 -14.73
C ASN A 119 1.34 -15.22 -14.74
N PHE A 120 0.70 -15.19 -13.58
CA PHE A 120 -0.75 -15.19 -13.46
C PHE A 120 -1.38 -13.96 -14.13
N LEU A 121 -0.88 -12.76 -13.83
CA LEU A 121 -1.40 -11.51 -14.40
C LEU A 121 -1.35 -11.54 -15.93
N ARG A 122 -0.25 -12.03 -16.52
CA ARG A 122 -0.12 -12.20 -17.98
C ARG A 122 -1.06 -13.25 -18.54
N ALA A 123 -1.09 -14.44 -17.94
CA ALA A 123 -1.91 -15.56 -18.41
C ALA A 123 -3.42 -15.23 -18.38
N MET A 124 -3.84 -14.46 -17.38
CA MET A 124 -5.23 -14.09 -17.16
C MET A 124 -5.60 -12.72 -17.76
N ASN A 125 -4.68 -12.05 -18.48
CA ASN A 125 -4.87 -10.70 -19.02
C ASN A 125 -5.38 -9.69 -17.99
N VAL A 126 -4.87 -9.77 -16.76
CA VAL A 126 -5.22 -8.84 -15.69
C VAL A 126 -4.58 -7.48 -16.00
N PRO A 127 -5.34 -6.37 -15.96
CA PRO A 127 -4.77 -5.05 -16.20
C PRO A 127 -3.74 -4.72 -15.11
N VAL A 128 -2.66 -4.06 -15.50
CA VAL A 128 -1.57 -3.64 -14.60
C VAL A 128 -1.27 -2.16 -14.75
N ASN A 129 -0.72 -1.55 -13.70
CA ASN A 129 -0.31 -0.16 -13.72
C ASN A 129 0.81 0.06 -14.76
N SER A 130 0.69 1.10 -15.58
CA SER A 130 1.64 1.40 -16.67
C SER A 130 3.07 1.64 -16.17
N LEU A 131 3.26 2.06 -14.92
CA LEU A 131 4.57 2.27 -14.30
C LEU A 131 5.43 1.00 -14.27
N HIS A 132 4.81 -0.18 -14.27
CA HIS A 132 5.55 -1.44 -14.32
C HIS A 132 6.40 -1.57 -15.59
N SER A 133 5.94 -1.00 -16.71
CA SER A 133 6.73 -0.93 -17.96
C SER A 133 7.91 0.05 -17.90
N GLN A 134 7.96 0.90 -16.87
CA GLN A 134 8.95 1.95 -16.66
C GLN A 134 9.96 1.59 -15.54
N GLY A 135 10.01 0.32 -15.11
CA GLY A 135 10.94 -0.16 -14.08
C GLY A 135 10.45 0.00 -12.63
N TYR A 136 9.20 0.41 -12.42
CA TYR A 136 8.61 0.42 -11.08
C TYR A 136 8.11 -0.98 -10.71
N VAL A 137 8.81 -1.67 -9.80
CA VAL A 137 8.34 -2.97 -9.29
C VAL A 137 7.40 -2.79 -8.10
N SER A 138 7.78 -1.94 -7.12
CA SER A 138 6.92 -1.56 -6.00
C SER A 138 6.39 -0.14 -6.19
N ILE A 139 5.08 0.05 -6.18
CA ILE A 139 4.43 1.36 -6.42
C ILE A 139 3.84 1.92 -5.13
N GLY A 140 4.09 3.19 -4.84
CA GLY A 140 3.51 3.94 -3.73
C GLY A 140 3.14 5.37 -4.14
N CYS A 141 3.21 6.30 -3.18
CA CYS A 141 3.07 7.72 -3.48
C CYS A 141 4.25 8.19 -4.34
N GLU A 142 3.99 9.16 -5.22
CA GLU A 142 4.96 9.72 -6.16
C GLU A 142 6.30 10.14 -5.55
N PRO A 143 6.33 11.00 -4.53
CA PRO A 143 7.62 11.48 -4.02
C PRO A 143 8.35 10.40 -3.19
N CYS A 144 7.69 9.27 -2.91
CA CYS A 144 8.24 8.19 -2.08
C CYS A 144 8.43 6.88 -2.86
N THR A 145 8.36 6.94 -4.19
CA THR A 145 8.54 5.78 -5.07
C THR A 145 9.46 6.11 -6.26
N ARG A 146 10.45 5.26 -6.54
CA ARG A 146 11.31 5.33 -7.72
C ARG A 146 11.42 3.96 -8.40
N PRO A 147 11.76 3.90 -9.70
CA PRO A 147 12.05 2.63 -10.36
C PRO A 147 13.31 1.99 -9.75
N VAL A 148 13.44 0.67 -9.92
CA VAL A 148 14.62 -0.10 -9.51
C VAL A 148 15.38 -0.59 -10.74
N LEU A 149 16.68 -0.79 -10.60
CA LEU A 149 17.52 -1.36 -11.64
C LEU A 149 17.31 -2.88 -11.76
N PRO A 150 17.68 -3.50 -12.90
CA PRO A 150 17.69 -4.95 -13.01
C PRO A 150 18.49 -5.61 -11.89
N GLY A 151 17.88 -6.57 -11.19
CA GLY A 151 18.51 -7.28 -10.07
C GLY A 151 18.41 -6.58 -8.71
N GLN A 152 17.97 -5.32 -8.64
CA GLN A 152 17.66 -4.67 -7.36
C GLN A 152 16.35 -5.19 -6.78
N HIS A 153 16.31 -5.26 -5.45
CA HIS A 153 15.14 -5.72 -4.73
C HIS A 153 13.99 -4.68 -4.84
N GLU A 154 12.74 -5.13 -4.98
CA GLU A 154 11.58 -4.22 -5.19
C GLU A 154 11.41 -3.16 -4.08
N ARG A 155 11.89 -3.48 -2.88
CA ARG A 155 11.85 -2.61 -1.70
C ARG A 155 12.77 -1.40 -1.82
N GLU A 156 13.88 -1.50 -2.58
CA GLU A 156 14.86 -0.40 -2.75
C GLU A 156 14.29 0.80 -3.53
N GLY A 157 13.14 0.62 -4.19
CA GLY A 157 12.38 1.69 -4.83
C GLY A 157 11.52 2.50 -3.87
N ARG A 158 11.45 2.13 -2.58
CA ARG A 158 10.52 2.69 -1.59
C ARG A 158 11.29 3.32 -0.43
N TRP A 159 11.01 4.59 -0.13
CA TRP A 159 11.64 5.30 0.99
C TRP A 159 13.17 5.15 0.99
N TRP A 160 13.78 5.24 -0.19
CA TRP A 160 15.19 4.92 -0.43
C TRP A 160 16.20 5.81 0.30
N TRP A 161 15.73 6.88 0.92
CA TRP A 161 16.53 7.79 1.73
C TRP A 161 16.54 7.41 3.22
N GLU A 162 15.64 6.52 3.65
CA GLU A 162 15.63 6.00 5.01
C GLU A 162 16.63 4.84 5.09
N ASP A 163 17.52 4.89 6.08
CA ASP A 163 18.40 3.78 6.40
C ASP A 163 17.53 2.54 6.71
N SER A 164 17.75 1.49 5.91
CA SER A 164 17.00 0.23 5.97
C SER A 164 17.66 -0.78 6.90
#